data_AF-A0A445BR25-F1
#
_entry.id   AF-A0A445BR25-F1
#
_cell.length_a   1.000
_cell.length_b   1.000
_cell.length_c   1.000
_cell.angle_alpha   90.00
_cell.angle_beta   90.00
_cell.angle_gamma   90.00
#
_symmetry.space_group_name_H-M   'P 1'
#
loop_
_entity.id
_entity.type
_entity.pdbx_description
1 polymer ?
#
loop_
_entity_poly.entity_id
_entity_poly.type
_entity_poly.pdbx_seq_one_letter_code
_entity_poly.pdbx_strand_id
1 'polypeptide(L)'
;MNVDSSFFSHNNNDAYGGVFRDHLCRFVKAFACNLESYSIMQAELWAILKGLQLAITNGLQNILVESDSLMALSFVREGCPNSHPCASLIEYIRILVSRVQHIAWRHTLREANPVADILAKKGQELIHGLHVFDYPTSEIKSALCLDGIGSFSLTGSG
;
A
#
# COMPACT_ATOMS: atom_id res chain seq x y z
N MET A 1 -2.73 -6.37 -3.90
CA MET A 1 -1.66 -5.54 -3.33
C MET A 1 -2.35 -4.49 -2.49
N ASN A 2 -2.13 -4.54 -1.19
CA ASN A 2 -2.70 -3.57 -0.27
C ASN A 2 -1.59 -2.65 0.19
N VAL A 3 -1.87 -1.36 0.22
CA VAL A 3 -0.92 -0.34 0.67
C VAL A 3 -1.61 0.59 1.65
N ASP A 4 -0.83 1.13 2.57
CA ASP A 4 -1.29 2.08 3.58
C ASP A 4 -0.08 2.94 4.03
N SER A 5 -0.36 4.12 4.56
CA SER A 5 0.62 5.00 5.16
C SER A 5 0.30 5.31 6.62
N SER A 6 1.31 5.68 7.39
CA SER A 6 1.19 6.06 8.79
C SER A 6 2.00 7.30 9.07
N PHE A 7 1.33 8.36 9.50
CA PHE A 7 1.90 9.67 9.82
C PHE A 7 2.03 9.85 11.34
N PHE A 8 3.19 10.30 11.83
CA PHE A 8 3.41 10.60 13.26
C PHE A 8 3.80 12.06 13.47
N SER A 9 2.90 12.85 14.07
CA SER A 9 3.05 14.30 14.23
C SER A 9 4.20 14.73 15.15
N HIS A 10 4.63 13.86 16.08
CA HIS A 10 5.62 14.23 17.09
C HIS A 10 7.06 14.32 16.54
N ASN A 11 7.40 13.49 15.54
CA ASN A 11 8.75 13.39 14.98
C ASN A 11 8.82 13.82 13.50
N ASN A 12 7.71 14.31 12.93
CA ASN A 12 7.56 14.56 11.48
C ASN A 12 8.05 13.38 10.64
N ASN A 13 7.72 12.18 11.09
CA ASN A 13 8.19 10.94 10.50
C ASN A 13 7.00 10.19 9.90
N ASP A 14 7.16 9.80 8.65
CA ASP A 14 6.16 9.07 7.89
C ASP A 14 6.64 7.65 7.66
N ALA A 15 5.68 6.77 7.50
CA ALA A 15 5.96 5.43 7.07
C ALA A 15 4.90 4.99 6.10
N TYR A 16 5.25 4.03 5.26
CA TYR A 16 4.27 3.33 4.46
C TYR A 16 4.60 1.86 4.42
N GLY A 17 3.58 1.05 4.16
CA GLY A 17 3.74 -0.38 4.04
C GLY A 17 2.78 -0.95 3.02
N GLY A 18 3.06 -2.19 2.63
CA GLY A 18 2.15 -2.90 1.78
C GLY A 18 2.45 -4.38 1.67
N VAL A 19 1.42 -5.14 1.31
CA VAL A 19 1.46 -6.59 1.19
C VAL A 19 0.94 -7.04 -0.17
N PHE A 20 1.66 -7.98 -0.76
CA PHE A 20 1.25 -8.74 -1.93
C PHE A 20 0.66 -10.06 -1.47
N ARG A 21 -0.50 -10.36 -2.01
CA ARG A 21 -1.24 -11.59 -1.77
C ARG A 21 -1.64 -12.19 -3.11
N ASP A 22 -1.67 -13.51 -3.18
CA ASP A 22 -2.22 -14.21 -4.33
C ASP A 22 -3.76 -14.25 -4.26
N HIS A 23 -4.38 -14.85 -5.26
CA HIS A 23 -5.84 -14.98 -5.37
C HIS A 23 -6.47 -15.87 -4.28
N LEU A 24 -5.68 -16.64 -3.54
CA LEU A 24 -6.10 -17.43 -2.37
C LEU A 24 -5.80 -16.70 -1.06
N CYS A 25 -5.54 -15.39 -1.13
CA CYS A 25 -5.16 -14.54 0.00
C CYS A 25 -3.84 -14.96 0.69
N ARG A 26 -3.02 -15.80 0.05
CA ARG A 26 -1.74 -16.24 0.62
C ARG A 26 -0.68 -15.16 0.44
N PHE A 27 0.17 -15.02 1.43
CA PHE A 27 1.31 -14.09 1.40
C PHE A 27 2.23 -14.40 0.21
N VAL A 28 2.60 -13.36 -0.53
CA VAL A 28 3.60 -13.41 -1.60
C VAL A 28 4.84 -12.61 -1.21
N LYS A 29 4.65 -11.37 -0.74
CA LYS A 29 5.72 -10.44 -0.40
C LYS A 29 5.15 -9.30 0.44
N ALA A 30 5.97 -8.64 1.24
CA ALA A 30 5.58 -7.38 1.89
C ALA A 30 6.73 -6.37 1.84
N PHE A 31 6.39 -5.12 2.13
CA PHE A 31 7.35 -4.05 2.32
C PHE A 31 6.88 -3.09 3.41
N ALA A 32 7.85 -2.45 4.04
CA ALA A 32 7.66 -1.34 4.95
C ALA A 32 8.78 -0.34 4.72
N CYS A 33 8.47 0.94 4.76
CA CYS A 33 9.44 2.02 4.60
C CYS A 33 9.28 3.02 5.72
N ASN A 34 10.40 3.40 6.31
CA ASN A 34 10.51 4.59 7.15
C ASN A 34 11.01 5.73 6.27
N LEU A 35 10.30 6.84 6.21
CA LEU A 35 10.71 8.02 5.46
C LEU A 35 10.32 9.32 6.17
N GLU A 36 11.09 10.36 5.92
CA GLU A 36 10.59 11.70 6.10
C GLU A 36 9.67 12.04 4.91
N SER A 37 8.38 12.21 5.15
CA SER A 37 7.46 12.78 4.17
C SER A 37 6.77 14.00 4.74
N TYR A 38 6.33 14.87 3.84
CA TYR A 38 5.83 16.21 4.17
C TYR A 38 4.31 16.27 4.15
N SER A 39 3.62 15.18 3.74
CA SER A 39 2.16 15.08 3.80
C SER A 39 1.66 13.64 3.69
N ILE A 40 0.49 13.38 4.30
CA ILE A 40 -0.22 12.09 4.19
C ILE A 40 -0.43 11.68 2.72
N MET A 41 -0.83 12.62 1.86
CA MET A 41 -1.02 12.35 0.43
C MET A 41 0.27 11.86 -0.24
N GLN A 42 1.40 12.47 0.09
CA GLN A 42 2.68 12.07 -0.47
C GLN A 42 3.09 10.67 0.00
N ALA A 43 2.88 10.34 1.28
CA ALA A 43 3.14 9.02 1.83
C ALA A 43 2.30 7.92 1.15
N GLU A 44 0.99 8.16 0.96
CA GLU A 44 0.09 7.26 0.21
C GLU A 44 0.57 7.01 -1.23
N LEU A 45 0.92 8.07 -1.94
CA LEU A 45 1.43 7.97 -3.31
C LEU A 45 2.76 7.23 -3.38
N TRP A 46 3.65 7.41 -2.39
CA TRP A 46 4.88 6.64 -2.29
C TRP A 46 4.63 5.16 -2.01
N ALA A 47 3.65 4.83 -1.17
CA ALA A 47 3.23 3.46 -0.90
C ALA A 47 2.80 2.76 -2.20
N ILE A 48 1.95 3.42 -2.99
CA ILE A 48 1.49 2.94 -4.30
C ILE A 48 2.69 2.79 -5.25
N LEU A 49 3.56 3.80 -5.36
CA LEU A 49 4.71 3.78 -6.24
C LEU A 49 5.63 2.58 -5.94
N LYS A 50 6.00 2.39 -4.67
CA LYS A 50 6.88 1.30 -4.26
C LYS A 50 6.24 -0.07 -4.45
N GLY A 51 4.95 -0.18 -4.16
CA GLY A 51 4.17 -1.36 -4.50
C GLY A 51 4.27 -1.70 -6.00
N LEU A 52 4.02 -0.73 -6.88
CA LEU A 52 4.10 -0.96 -8.33
C LEU A 52 5.53 -1.31 -8.80
N GLN A 53 6.56 -0.64 -8.28
CA GLN A 53 7.96 -0.97 -8.57
C GLN A 53 8.29 -2.42 -8.19
N LEU A 54 7.88 -2.85 -6.99
CA LEU A 54 8.06 -4.22 -6.54
C LEU A 54 7.27 -5.20 -7.40
N ALA A 55 6.04 -4.90 -7.75
CA ALA A 55 5.23 -5.77 -8.59
C ALA A 55 5.87 -5.99 -9.97
N ILE A 56 6.30 -4.92 -10.64
CA ILE A 56 6.96 -4.96 -11.95
C ILE A 56 8.26 -5.75 -11.88
N THR A 57 9.11 -5.48 -10.88
CA THR A 57 10.40 -6.19 -10.72
C THR A 57 10.24 -7.67 -10.37
N ASN A 58 9.10 -8.07 -9.80
CA ASN A 58 8.75 -9.46 -9.53
C ASN A 58 7.91 -10.10 -10.66
N GLY A 59 7.76 -9.42 -11.80
CA GLY A 59 7.04 -9.94 -12.97
C GLY A 59 5.52 -10.09 -12.77
N LEU A 60 4.94 -9.41 -11.79
CA LEU A 60 3.49 -9.43 -11.55
C LEU A 60 2.78 -8.53 -12.57
N GLN A 61 1.91 -9.13 -13.37
CA GLN A 61 1.21 -8.43 -14.47
C GLN A 61 -0.31 -8.27 -14.24
N ASN A 62 -0.86 -8.98 -13.26
CA ASN A 62 -2.26 -8.90 -12.85
C ASN A 62 -2.33 -8.39 -11.41
N ILE A 63 -2.64 -7.10 -11.22
CA ILE A 63 -2.55 -6.43 -9.92
C ILE A 63 -3.87 -5.77 -9.57
N LEU A 64 -4.45 -6.14 -8.43
CA LEU A 64 -5.45 -5.32 -7.73
C LEU A 64 -4.72 -4.46 -6.70
N VAL A 65 -4.80 -3.13 -6.83
CA VAL A 65 -4.27 -2.17 -5.86
C VAL A 65 -5.37 -1.71 -4.93
N GLU A 66 -5.13 -1.81 -3.62
CA GLU A 66 -6.05 -1.42 -2.58
C GLU A 66 -5.42 -0.38 -1.65
N SER A 67 -6.11 0.74 -1.44
CA SER A 67 -5.72 1.82 -0.54
C SER A 67 -6.96 2.41 0.10
N ASP A 68 -6.81 2.98 1.29
CA ASP A 68 -7.87 3.71 2.00
C ASP A 68 -7.97 5.18 1.58
N SER A 69 -7.00 5.65 0.79
CA SER A 69 -6.97 6.99 0.23
C SER A 69 -7.66 7.03 -1.13
N LEU A 70 -8.98 7.28 -1.12
CA LEU A 70 -9.76 7.48 -2.34
C LEU A 70 -9.15 8.57 -3.23
N MET A 71 -8.63 9.64 -2.63
CA MET A 71 -8.01 10.75 -3.36
C MET A 71 -6.70 10.33 -4.06
N ALA A 72 -5.85 9.52 -3.41
CA ALA A 72 -4.65 8.99 -4.06
C ALA A 72 -5.01 8.09 -5.25
N LEU A 73 -6.02 7.22 -5.08
CA LEU A 73 -6.53 6.38 -6.17
C LEU A 73 -7.07 7.22 -7.34
N SER A 74 -7.86 8.26 -7.06
CA SER A 74 -8.37 9.18 -8.09
C SER A 74 -7.23 9.88 -8.83
N PHE A 75 -6.23 10.41 -8.12
CA PHE A 75 -5.09 11.07 -8.76
C PHE A 75 -4.29 10.15 -9.67
N VAL A 76 -4.09 8.90 -9.26
CA VAL A 76 -3.37 7.93 -10.10
C VAL A 76 -4.18 7.56 -11.35
N ARG A 77 -5.50 7.44 -11.22
CA ARG A 77 -6.38 7.06 -12.34
C ARG A 77 -6.63 8.19 -13.33
N GLU A 78 -6.94 9.37 -12.82
CA GLU A 78 -7.48 10.50 -13.58
C GLU A 78 -6.45 11.61 -13.79
N GLY A 79 -5.36 11.59 -13.01
CA GLY A 79 -4.39 12.67 -12.94
C GLY A 79 -4.75 13.71 -11.88
N CYS A 80 -3.95 14.77 -11.83
CA CYS A 80 -4.17 15.93 -10.97
C CYS A 80 -3.85 17.22 -11.72
N PRO A 81 -4.23 18.39 -11.19
CA PRO A 81 -3.75 19.67 -11.72
C PRO A 81 -2.22 19.74 -11.72
N ASN A 82 -1.64 20.38 -12.75
CA ASN A 82 -0.18 20.54 -12.87
C ASN A 82 0.44 21.36 -11.73
N SER A 83 -0.35 22.21 -11.07
CA SER A 83 0.08 22.99 -9.91
C SER A 83 0.11 22.19 -8.60
N HIS A 84 -0.40 20.95 -8.60
CA HIS A 84 -0.44 20.13 -7.40
C HIS A 84 0.99 19.74 -6.98
N PRO A 85 1.35 19.83 -5.69
CA PRO A 85 2.71 19.52 -5.22
C PRO A 85 3.20 18.10 -5.56
N CYS A 86 2.27 17.15 -5.71
CA CYS A 86 2.57 15.76 -6.07
C CYS A 86 2.46 15.44 -7.58
N ALA A 87 2.29 16.43 -8.46
CA ALA A 87 2.02 16.19 -9.89
C ALA A 87 3.08 15.29 -10.56
N SER A 88 4.37 15.58 -10.34
CA SER A 88 5.46 14.75 -10.90
C SER A 88 5.46 13.32 -10.35
N LEU A 89 5.12 13.14 -9.07
CA LEU A 89 5.03 11.81 -8.46
C LEU A 89 3.87 11.01 -9.07
N ILE A 90 2.72 11.64 -9.24
CA ILE A 90 1.52 11.04 -9.86
C ILE A 90 1.82 10.66 -11.31
N GLU A 91 2.47 11.53 -12.08
CA GLU A 91 2.88 11.23 -13.45
C GLU A 91 3.81 10.02 -13.51
N TYR A 92 4.79 9.95 -12.62
CA TYR A 92 5.70 8.81 -12.54
C TYR A 92 4.98 7.50 -12.19
N ILE A 93 4.01 7.54 -11.26
CA ILE A 93 3.15 6.38 -10.96
C ILE A 93 2.40 5.94 -12.22
N ARG A 94 1.81 6.88 -12.97
CA ARG A 94 1.06 6.58 -14.20
C ARG A 94 1.93 5.95 -15.29
N ILE A 95 3.20 6.34 -15.39
CA ILE A 95 4.19 5.68 -16.28
C ILE A 95 4.44 4.23 -15.85
N LEU A 96 4.47 3.93 -14.55
CA LEU A 96 4.60 2.54 -14.08
C LEU A 96 3.31 1.74 -14.34
N VAL A 97 2.15 2.36 -14.14
CA VAL A 97 0.84 1.74 -14.41
C VAL A 97 0.74 1.27 -15.86
N SER A 98 1.27 2.03 -16.83
CA SER A 98 1.25 1.63 -18.25
C SER A 98 2.16 0.44 -18.59
N ARG A 99 3.03 0.01 -17.66
CA ARG A 99 3.88 -1.17 -17.79
C ARG A 99 3.26 -2.45 -17.22
N VAL A 100 2.10 -2.34 -16.57
CA VAL A 100 1.36 -3.47 -16.00
C VAL A 100 0.23 -3.84 -16.95
N GLN A 101 0.13 -5.10 -17.36
CA GLN A 101 -0.88 -5.54 -18.33
C GLN A 101 -2.31 -5.36 -17.84
N HIS A 102 -2.58 -5.78 -16.60
CA HIS A 102 -3.90 -5.71 -16.00
C HIS A 102 -3.82 -5.14 -14.59
N ILE A 103 -4.40 -3.97 -14.42
CA ILE A 103 -4.44 -3.28 -13.14
C ILE A 103 -5.86 -2.84 -12.79
N ALA A 104 -6.26 -3.15 -11.56
CA ALA A 104 -7.52 -2.72 -10.98
C ALA A 104 -7.25 -1.93 -9.70
N TRP A 105 -8.17 -1.03 -9.35
CA TRP A 105 -8.07 -0.17 -8.19
C TRP A 105 -9.30 -0.35 -7.32
N ARG A 106 -9.11 -0.56 -6.02
CA ARG A 106 -10.20 -0.68 -5.05
C ARG A 106 -9.92 0.22 -3.86
N HIS A 107 -10.89 1.08 -3.55
CA HIS A 107 -10.90 1.76 -2.26
C HIS A 107 -11.30 0.75 -1.19
N THR A 108 -10.58 0.75 -0.07
CA THR A 108 -10.90 -0.07 1.09
C THR A 108 -10.99 0.80 2.34
N LEU A 109 -11.76 0.40 3.34
CA LEU A 109 -11.72 1.06 4.64
C LEU A 109 -10.43 0.68 5.37
N ARG A 110 -9.91 1.58 6.21
CA ARG A 110 -8.66 1.34 6.94
C ARG A 110 -8.76 0.13 7.87
N GLU A 111 -9.93 -0.08 8.46
CA GLU A 111 -10.28 -1.25 9.28
C GLU A 111 -10.28 -2.56 8.48
N ALA A 112 -10.50 -2.47 7.16
CA ALA A 112 -10.45 -3.59 6.22
C ALA A 112 -9.07 -3.73 5.54
N ASN A 113 -8.04 -3.04 6.05
CA ASN A 113 -6.65 -3.15 5.59
C ASN A 113 -5.62 -3.36 6.72
N PRO A 114 -5.88 -4.25 7.70
CA PRO A 114 -5.08 -4.34 8.92
C PRO A 114 -3.62 -4.74 8.66
N VAL A 115 -3.36 -5.52 7.61
CA VAL A 115 -2.00 -5.97 7.27
C VAL A 115 -1.14 -4.81 6.77
N ALA A 116 -1.71 -3.91 5.94
CA ALA A 116 -0.97 -2.76 5.45
C ALA A 116 -0.76 -1.71 6.55
N ASP A 117 -1.76 -1.47 7.41
CA ASP A 117 -1.63 -0.57 8.58
C ASP A 117 -0.54 -1.06 9.54
N ILE A 118 -0.48 -2.37 9.83
CA ILE A 118 0.58 -2.97 10.65
C ILE A 118 1.96 -2.79 9.99
N LEU A 119 2.06 -2.95 8.67
CA LEU A 119 3.33 -2.75 7.95
C LEU A 119 3.74 -1.29 7.91
N ALA A 120 2.80 -0.35 7.76
CA ALA A 120 3.08 1.08 7.82
C ALA A 120 3.59 1.46 9.22
N LYS A 121 2.94 1.00 10.29
CA LYS A 121 3.40 1.18 11.68
C LYS A 121 4.77 0.54 11.92
N LYS A 122 4.98 -0.68 11.42
CA LYS A 122 6.28 -1.36 11.50
C LYS A 122 7.39 -0.58 10.80
N GLY A 123 7.07 0.11 9.70
CA GLY A 123 7.98 1.05 9.05
C GLY A 123 8.58 2.05 10.04
N GLN A 124 7.80 2.59 10.97
CA GLN A 124 8.27 3.58 11.95
C GLN A 124 9.31 3.03 12.93
N GLU A 125 9.28 1.73 13.22
CA GLU A 125 10.23 1.05 14.12
C GLU A 125 11.54 0.67 13.40
N LEU A 126 11.54 0.68 12.07
CA LEU A 126 12.68 0.28 11.26
C LEU A 126 13.63 1.45 11.03
N ILE A 127 14.89 1.12 10.71
CA ILE A 127 15.88 2.09 10.26
C ILE A 127 15.36 2.79 8.99
N HIS A 128 15.66 4.09 8.84
CA HIS A 128 15.28 4.88 7.67
C HIS A 128 15.55 4.14 6.35
N GLY A 129 14.54 4.09 5.47
CA GLY A 129 14.61 3.41 4.17
C GLY A 129 13.60 2.27 3.99
N LEU A 130 13.67 1.62 2.82
CA LEU A 130 12.76 0.56 2.39
C LEU A 130 13.27 -0.81 2.84
N HIS A 131 12.39 -1.56 3.50
CA HIS A 131 12.59 -2.94 3.91
C HIS A 131 11.61 -3.84 3.16
N VAL A 132 12.11 -4.92 2.56
CA VAL A 132 11.32 -5.90 1.80
C VAL A 132 11.36 -7.24 2.51
N PHE A 133 10.20 -7.87 2.62
CA PHE A 133 10.02 -9.16 3.30
C PHE A 133 9.60 -10.22 2.29
N ASP A 134 10.49 -11.17 2.01
CA ASP A 134 10.18 -12.35 1.18
C ASP A 134 9.44 -13.45 1.96
N TYR A 135 9.48 -13.38 3.30
CA TYR A 135 8.75 -14.27 4.20
C TYR A 135 7.98 -13.47 5.25
N PRO A 136 6.79 -13.93 5.67
CA PRO A 136 6.00 -13.18 6.65
C PRO A 136 6.62 -13.33 8.05
N THR A 137 6.88 -12.20 8.71
CA THR A 137 7.27 -12.17 10.12
C THR A 137 6.09 -12.60 11.01
N SER A 138 6.34 -12.82 12.31
CA SER A 138 5.30 -13.14 13.30
C SER A 138 4.12 -12.16 13.27
N GLU A 139 4.42 -10.86 13.15
CA GLU A 139 3.42 -9.80 13.12
C GLU A 139 2.57 -9.85 11.85
N ILE A 140 3.22 -10.07 10.69
CA ILE A 140 2.53 -10.19 9.40
C ILE A 140 1.64 -11.44 9.40
N LYS A 141 2.11 -12.56 9.94
CA LYS A 141 1.30 -13.79 10.08
C LYS A 141 0.07 -13.56 10.95
N SER A 142 0.24 -12.88 12.09
CA SER A 142 -0.86 -12.52 12.98
C SER A 142 -1.90 -11.65 12.26
N ALA A 143 -1.43 -10.61 11.56
CA ALA A 143 -2.28 -9.72 10.78
C ALA A 143 -3.07 -10.45 9.69
N LEU A 144 -2.41 -11.34 8.94
CA LEU A 144 -3.04 -12.17 7.91
C LEU A 144 -4.10 -13.12 8.49
N CYS A 145 -3.85 -13.68 9.68
CA CYS A 145 -4.80 -14.54 10.37
C CYS A 145 -6.06 -13.77 10.78
N LEU A 146 -5.89 -12.57 11.35
CA LEU A 146 -7.00 -11.69 11.75
C LEU A 146 -7.83 -11.22 10.56
N ASP A 147 -7.17 -10.90 9.44
CA ASP A 147 -7.83 -10.52 8.18
C ASP A 147 -8.66 -11.66 7.58
N GLY A 148 -8.13 -12.89 7.63
CA GLY A 148 -8.86 -14.09 7.22
C GLY A 148 -10.09 -14.38 8.09
N ILE A 149 -10.02 -14.10 9.40
CA ILE A 149 -11.15 -14.29 10.33
C ILE A 149 -12.22 -13.20 10.13
N GLY A 150 -11.82 -11.95 9.86
CA GLY A 150 -12.74 -10.84 9.59
C GLY A 150 -13.53 -10.96 8.28
N SER A 151 -13.00 -11.69 7.28
CA SER A 151 -13.73 -11.97 6.04
C SER A 151 -14.89 -12.97 6.21
N PHE A 152 -14.96 -13.71 7.31
CA PHE A 152 -16.06 -14.63 7.61
C PHE A 152 -17.21 -13.99 8.42
N SER A 153 -17.06 -12.75 8.91
CA SER A 153 -18.07 -12.11 9.76
C SER A 153 -19.02 -11.14 9.07
N LEU A 154 -18.97 -11.00 7.73
CA LEU A 154 -19.88 -10.12 6.97
C LEU A 154 -20.86 -10.83 6.01
N THR A 155 -20.94 -12.16 6.01
CA THR A 155 -22.10 -12.85 5.43
C THR A 155 -23.14 -13.12 6.51
N GLY A 156 -23.75 -12.05 7.01
CA GLY A 156 -24.87 -12.09 7.96
C GLY A 156 -26.11 -11.48 7.33
N SER A 157 -26.97 -12.36 6.82
CA SER A 157 -28.44 -12.25 6.78
C SER A 157 -29.08 -10.95 6.28
N GLY A 158 -29.63 -11.02 5.06
CA GLY A 158 -30.71 -10.17 4.56
C GLY A 158 -31.55 -10.95 3.56
#